data_AF-A0A8B3L3G2-F1
#
_entry.id   AF-A0A8B3L3G2-F1
#
_cell.length_a   1.000
_cell.length_b   1.000
_cell.length_c   1.000
_cell.angle_alpha   90.00
_cell.angle_beta   90.00
_cell.angle_gamma   90.00
#
_symmetry.space_group_name_H-M   'P 1'
#
loop_
_entity.id
_entity.type
_entity.pdbx_description
1 polymer ?
#
loop_
_entity_poly.entity_id
_entity_poly.type
_entity_poly.pdbx_seq_one_letter_code
_entity_poly.pdbx_strand_id
1 'polypeptide(L)'
;MVHSRQIETSVHRENVLRLPACVLTIGSFDGVHRGHQELIGTAVIAARTLGVASVVYTFDPPPKALLCGVRPLTSIEDKLARISLLGPDHIIVARFDAAYRARTADDFVGEIGALTPRVIWVGADFRFGSCKSGDPLLLARYFDTRILPAVRCEAGEIVSSSRIRALMAEGRSVEAEILEGWSGRSYARAVHASGGSHVTA
;
A
#
# COMPACT_ATOMS: atom_id res chain seq x y z
N MET A 1 -24.08 20.49 -8.29
CA MET A 1 -23.38 20.02 -9.50
C MET A 1 -21.94 19.69 -9.10
N VAL A 2 -21.70 18.47 -8.61
CA VAL A 2 -20.37 18.06 -8.12
C VAL A 2 -19.54 17.73 -9.36
N HIS A 3 -18.54 18.55 -9.66
CA HIS A 3 -17.56 18.22 -10.67
C HIS A 3 -16.76 17.02 -10.14
N SER A 4 -17.11 15.82 -10.60
CA SER A 4 -16.30 14.63 -10.43
C SER A 4 -14.99 14.86 -11.16
N ARG A 5 -13.98 15.44 -10.49
CA ARG A 5 -12.61 15.38 -10.97
C ARG A 5 -12.27 13.90 -11.11
N GLN A 6 -11.97 13.43 -12.32
CA GLN A 6 -11.12 12.27 -12.46
C GLN A 6 -9.77 12.67 -11.85
N ILE A 7 -9.56 12.33 -10.58
CA ILE A 7 -8.26 12.53 -9.96
C ILE A 7 -7.38 11.41 -10.48
N GLU A 8 -6.42 11.77 -11.33
CA GLU A 8 -5.36 10.88 -11.77
C GLU A 8 -4.41 10.63 -10.59
N THR A 9 -4.27 9.38 -10.17
CA THR A 9 -3.39 8.99 -9.08
C THR A 9 -1.93 9.29 -9.44
N SER A 10 -1.25 10.14 -8.66
CA SER A 10 0.17 10.45 -8.87
C SER A 10 1.08 9.50 -8.09
N VAL A 11 2.17 9.03 -8.71
CA VAL A 11 3.14 8.10 -8.09
C VAL A 11 4.43 8.83 -7.73
N HIS A 12 4.93 8.62 -6.51
CA HIS A 12 6.09 9.30 -5.94
C HIS A 12 7.05 8.31 -5.30
N ARG A 13 8.32 8.72 -5.17
CA ARG A 13 9.27 8.08 -4.23
C ARG A 13 9.10 8.62 -2.82
N GLU A 14 9.60 7.88 -1.84
CA GLU A 14 9.66 8.34 -0.46
C GLU A 14 10.39 9.69 -0.32
N ASN A 15 10.00 10.49 0.65
CA ASN A 15 10.57 11.82 0.95
C ASN A 15 10.41 12.91 -0.14
N VAL A 16 9.71 12.65 -1.25
CA VAL A 16 9.43 13.65 -2.31
C VAL A 16 8.15 14.44 -2.04
N LEU A 17 7.05 13.75 -1.75
CA LEU A 17 5.73 14.36 -1.59
C LEU A 17 5.70 15.29 -0.36
N ARG A 18 5.07 16.46 -0.51
CA ARG A 18 4.74 17.39 0.58
C ARG A 18 3.28 17.75 0.48
N LEU A 19 2.57 17.64 1.59
CA LEU A 19 1.14 17.94 1.70
C LEU A 19 0.91 18.75 2.98
N PRO A 20 -0.13 19.60 3.03
CA PRO A 20 -0.52 20.29 4.26
C PRO A 20 -1.23 19.36 5.25
N ALA A 21 -1.89 18.31 4.75
CA ALA A 21 -2.54 17.26 5.51
C ALA A 21 -2.92 16.08 4.59
N CYS A 22 -2.97 14.86 5.13
CA CYS A 22 -3.49 13.70 4.40
C CYS A 22 -4.18 12.66 5.30
N VAL A 23 -4.91 11.74 4.68
CA VAL A 23 -5.17 10.42 5.26
C VAL A 23 -4.19 9.44 4.63
N LEU A 24 -3.44 8.74 5.48
CA LEU A 24 -2.40 7.82 5.06
C LEU A 24 -2.86 6.37 5.27
N THR A 25 -2.60 5.49 4.31
CA THR A 25 -2.61 4.04 4.55
C THR A 25 -1.28 3.43 4.16
N ILE A 26 -0.83 2.44 4.93
CA ILE A 26 0.51 1.86 4.81
C ILE A 26 0.39 0.35 4.73
N GLY A 27 1.10 -0.26 3.77
CA GLY A 27 1.13 -1.70 3.64
C GLY A 27 2.06 -2.18 2.53
N SER A 28 2.41 -3.47 2.55
CA SER A 28 3.16 -4.08 1.44
C SER A 28 2.33 -4.14 0.15
N PHE A 29 1.00 -4.25 0.30
CA PHE A 29 0.01 -4.35 -0.76
C PHE A 29 0.33 -5.38 -1.86
N ASP A 30 1.10 -6.43 -1.55
CA ASP A 30 1.49 -7.43 -2.53
C ASP A 30 0.29 -8.26 -2.99
N GLY A 31 -0.01 -8.25 -4.28
CA GLY A 31 -1.21 -8.81 -4.89
C GLY A 31 -2.47 -7.92 -4.79
N VAL A 32 -2.47 -6.88 -3.95
CA VAL A 32 -3.63 -5.99 -3.71
C VAL A 32 -4.96 -6.77 -3.52
N HIS A 33 -4.93 -7.81 -2.70
CA HIS A 33 -6.08 -8.69 -2.46
C HIS A 33 -7.25 -7.98 -1.76
N ARG A 34 -8.41 -8.63 -1.61
CA ARG A 34 -9.62 -8.03 -1.02
C ARG A 34 -9.39 -7.29 0.31
N GLY A 35 -8.58 -7.86 1.21
CA GLY A 35 -8.18 -7.14 2.45
C GLY A 35 -7.42 -5.82 2.23
N HIS A 36 -6.54 -5.75 1.24
CA HIS A 36 -5.88 -4.50 0.86
C HIS A 36 -6.86 -3.52 0.20
N GLN A 37 -7.77 -4.02 -0.64
CA GLN A 37 -8.79 -3.20 -1.29
C GLN A 37 -9.67 -2.50 -0.26
N GLU A 38 -10.11 -3.23 0.77
CA GLU A 38 -10.90 -2.68 1.87
C GLU A 38 -10.12 -1.60 2.65
N LEU A 39 -8.85 -1.87 2.98
CA LEU A 39 -8.00 -0.94 3.70
C LEU A 39 -7.78 0.36 2.92
N ILE A 40 -7.41 0.25 1.65
CA ILE A 40 -7.19 1.41 0.77
C ILE A 40 -8.50 2.16 0.55
N GLY A 41 -9.59 1.46 0.24
CA GLY A 41 -10.91 2.06 0.04
C GLY A 41 -11.40 2.83 1.27
N THR A 42 -11.21 2.26 2.46
CA THR A 42 -11.53 2.92 3.74
C THR A 42 -10.74 4.22 3.91
N ALA A 43 -9.43 4.19 3.65
CA ALA A 43 -8.58 5.38 3.74
C ALA A 43 -8.98 6.46 2.73
N VAL A 44 -9.31 6.07 1.49
CA VAL A 44 -9.78 6.98 0.44
C VAL A 44 -11.11 7.63 0.83
N ILE A 45 -12.07 6.87 1.35
CA ILE A 45 -13.35 7.41 1.84
C ILE A 45 -13.10 8.39 3.00
N ALA A 46 -12.28 8.02 3.97
CA ALA A 46 -11.94 8.89 5.10
C ALA A 46 -11.30 10.20 4.65
N ALA A 47 -10.39 10.17 3.67
CA ALA A 47 -9.76 11.37 3.12
C ALA A 47 -10.78 12.31 2.49
N ARG A 48 -11.69 11.76 1.68
CA ARG A 48 -12.78 12.50 1.04
C ARG A 48 -13.71 13.14 2.07
N THR A 49 -14.07 12.41 3.13
CA THR A 49 -14.90 12.95 4.22
C THR A 49 -14.20 14.09 4.96
N LEU A 50 -12.88 14.01 5.14
CA LEU A 50 -12.09 15.03 5.83
C LEU A 50 -11.65 16.19 4.92
N GLY A 51 -11.89 16.11 3.60
CA GLY A 51 -11.48 17.12 2.63
C GLY A 51 -9.95 17.25 2.48
N VAL A 52 -9.20 16.16 2.68
CA VAL A 52 -7.73 16.12 2.55
C VAL A 52 -7.30 15.05 1.55
N ALA A 53 -6.03 15.08 1.12
CA ALA A 53 -5.50 14.09 0.18
C ALA A 53 -5.46 12.68 0.78
N SER A 54 -5.69 11.67 -0.05
CA SER A 54 -5.51 10.24 0.26
C SER A 54 -4.16 9.76 -0.27
N VAL A 55 -3.37 9.14 0.61
CA VAL A 55 -2.03 8.65 0.30
C VAL A 55 -1.93 7.16 0.63
N VAL A 56 -1.50 6.38 -0.35
CA VAL A 56 -1.11 4.97 -0.16
C VAL A 56 0.41 4.90 -0.11
N TYR A 57 0.96 4.45 1.01
CA TYR A 57 2.40 4.20 1.17
C TYR A 57 2.69 2.70 1.03
N THR A 58 3.44 2.34 -0.01
CA THR A 58 3.79 0.96 -0.33
C THR A 58 5.30 0.79 -0.51
N PHE A 59 5.71 -0.45 -0.73
CA PHE A 59 7.10 -0.88 -0.76
C PHE A 59 7.39 -1.66 -2.04
N ASP A 60 8.54 -1.41 -2.65
CA ASP A 60 9.05 -2.22 -3.73
C ASP A 60 10.56 -2.55 -3.56
N PRO A 61 10.95 -3.84 -3.59
CA PRO A 61 10.07 -5.02 -3.60
C PRO A 61 9.23 -5.13 -2.31
N PRO A 62 8.15 -5.93 -2.28
CA PRO A 62 7.42 -6.19 -1.05
C PRO A 62 8.35 -6.71 0.06
N PRO A 63 8.20 -6.30 1.34
CA PRO A 63 9.15 -6.66 2.40
C PRO A 63 9.38 -8.16 2.53
N LYS A 64 8.34 -8.99 2.37
CA LYS A 64 8.49 -10.45 2.44
C LYS A 64 9.44 -11.02 1.37
N ALA A 65 9.60 -10.37 0.22
CA ALA A 65 10.55 -10.82 -0.79
C ALA A 65 11.99 -10.75 -0.27
N LEU A 66 12.37 -9.64 0.37
CA LEU A 66 13.69 -9.49 0.98
C LEU A 66 13.82 -10.24 2.31
N LEU A 67 12.78 -10.27 3.14
CA LEU A 67 12.81 -10.84 4.49
C LEU A 67 12.70 -12.38 4.50
N CYS A 68 12.00 -12.96 3.54
CA CYS A 68 11.64 -14.38 3.52
C CYS A 68 11.98 -15.07 2.18
N GLY A 69 12.54 -14.37 1.20
CA GLY A 69 12.89 -14.95 -0.10
C GLY A 69 11.69 -15.37 -0.95
N VAL A 70 10.48 -14.89 -0.65
CA VAL A 70 9.28 -15.25 -1.42
C VAL A 70 9.16 -14.41 -2.68
N ARG A 71 8.64 -14.99 -3.77
CA ARG A 71 8.33 -14.22 -4.97
C ARG A 71 7.18 -13.23 -4.69
N PRO A 72 7.25 -11.98 -5.19
CA PRO A 72 6.10 -11.08 -5.22
C PRO A 72 4.90 -11.70 -5.94
N LEU A 73 3.68 -11.42 -5.48
CA LEU A 73 2.45 -11.91 -6.12
C LEU A 73 2.15 -11.16 -7.42
N THR A 74 2.54 -9.89 -7.51
CA THR A 74 2.35 -9.03 -8.68
C THR A 74 3.63 -8.27 -9.01
N SER A 75 3.79 -7.86 -10.28
CA SER A 75 4.81 -6.86 -10.63
C SER A 75 4.49 -5.51 -9.98
N ILE A 76 5.47 -4.61 -9.95
CA ILE A 76 5.25 -3.24 -9.46
C ILE A 76 4.21 -2.50 -10.32
N GLU A 77 4.24 -2.68 -11.64
CA GLU A 77 3.29 -2.06 -12.57
C GLU A 77 1.85 -2.52 -12.31
N ASP A 78 1.66 -3.84 -12.12
CA ASP A 78 0.34 -4.39 -11.83
C ASP A 78 -0.14 -3.98 -10.42
N LYS A 79 0.76 -3.91 -9.43
CA LYS A 79 0.46 -3.39 -8.08
C LYS A 79 0.00 -1.94 -8.13
N LEU A 80 0.71 -1.07 -8.85
CA LEU A 80 0.36 0.33 -9.01
C LEU A 80 -0.96 0.51 -9.75
N ALA A 81 -1.17 -0.19 -10.87
CA ALA A 81 -2.43 -0.13 -11.61
C ALA A 81 -3.63 -0.55 -10.75
N ARG A 82 -3.48 -1.64 -9.99
CA ARG A 82 -4.49 -2.13 -9.03
C ARG A 82 -4.77 -1.11 -7.92
N ILE A 83 -3.75 -0.51 -7.32
CA ILE A 83 -3.94 0.52 -6.28
C ILE A 83 -4.62 1.76 -6.87
N SER A 84 -4.23 2.22 -8.05
CA SER A 84 -4.83 3.40 -8.70
C SER A 84 -6.32 3.21 -9.00
N LEU A 85 -6.77 1.99 -9.33
CA LEU A 85 -8.21 1.69 -9.49
C LEU A 85 -9.04 1.90 -8.22
N LEU A 86 -8.41 1.89 -7.04
CA LEU A 86 -9.08 2.15 -5.76
C LEU A 86 -9.22 3.65 -5.47
N GLY A 87 -8.65 4.49 -6.34
CA GLY A 87 -8.83 5.95 -6.35
C GLY A 87 -8.14 6.75 -5.25
N PRO A 88 -6.91 6.42 -4.79
CA PRO A 88 -6.13 7.35 -3.99
C PRO A 88 -5.60 8.52 -4.84
N ASP A 89 -5.35 9.67 -4.22
CA ASP A 89 -4.77 10.83 -4.90
C ASP A 89 -3.27 10.61 -5.17
N HIS A 90 -2.58 9.95 -4.23
CA HIS A 90 -1.15 9.70 -4.30
C HIS A 90 -0.77 8.28 -3.88
N ILE A 91 0.23 7.72 -4.56
CA ILE A 91 0.95 6.51 -4.15
C ILE A 91 2.41 6.87 -3.91
N ILE A 92 2.94 6.49 -2.75
CA ILE A 92 4.38 6.55 -2.46
C ILE A 92 4.92 5.12 -2.53
N VAL A 93 5.97 4.92 -3.32
CA VAL A 93 6.69 3.65 -3.42
C VAL A 93 8.06 3.81 -2.78
N ALA A 94 8.20 3.29 -1.56
CA ALA A 94 9.48 3.25 -0.86
C ALA A 94 10.32 2.06 -1.35
N ARG A 95 11.61 2.30 -1.58
CA ARG A 95 12.53 1.20 -1.92
C ARG A 95 12.83 0.37 -0.67
N PHE A 96 12.35 -0.88 -0.63
CA PHE A 96 12.61 -1.77 0.51
C PHE A 96 13.87 -2.61 0.28
N ASP A 97 15.01 -2.02 0.60
CA ASP A 97 16.32 -2.67 0.54
C ASP A 97 16.92 -2.91 1.94
N ALA A 98 18.18 -3.33 1.99
CA ALA A 98 18.89 -3.58 3.25
C ALA A 98 19.00 -2.32 4.13
N ALA A 99 19.12 -1.14 3.52
CA ALA A 99 19.18 0.12 4.27
C ALA A 99 17.82 0.46 4.85
N TYR A 100 16.73 0.31 4.07
CA TYR A 100 15.37 0.51 4.59
C TYR A 100 15.03 -0.47 5.71
N ARG A 101 15.42 -1.75 5.57
CA ARG A 101 15.23 -2.78 6.61
C ARG A 101 15.93 -2.43 7.93
N ALA A 102 17.05 -1.71 7.89
CA ALA A 102 17.83 -1.35 9.07
C ALA A 102 17.24 -0.16 9.85
N ARG A 103 16.31 0.60 9.25
CA ARG A 103 15.67 1.76 9.89
C ARG A 103 14.95 1.38 11.17
N THR A 104 15.10 2.21 12.20
CA THR A 104 14.40 2.04 13.48
C THR A 104 12.91 2.36 13.35
N ALA A 105 12.13 2.05 14.39
CA ALA A 105 10.74 2.48 14.46
C ALA A 105 10.61 4.02 14.44
N ASP A 106 11.53 4.72 15.10
CA ASP A 106 11.54 6.19 15.16
C ASP A 106 11.85 6.81 13.79
N ASP A 107 12.81 6.24 13.04
CA ASP A 107 13.10 6.68 11.66
C ASP A 107 11.84 6.59 10.78
N PHE A 108 11.10 5.49 10.90
CA PHE A 108 9.86 5.28 10.16
C PHE A 108 8.75 6.25 10.58
N VAL A 109 8.59 6.49 11.88
CA VAL A 109 7.63 7.48 12.43
C VAL A 109 7.95 8.89 11.93
N GLY A 110 9.22 9.28 11.91
CA GLY A 110 9.66 10.57 11.37
C GLY A 110 9.37 10.70 9.87
N GLU A 111 9.67 9.66 9.09
CA GLU A 111 9.41 9.61 7.65
C GLU A 111 7.93 9.81 7.31
N ILE A 112 7.03 9.07 7.95
CA ILE A 112 5.59 9.22 7.70
C ILE A 112 5.02 10.51 8.31
N GLY A 113 5.62 11.01 9.41
CA GLY A 113 5.22 12.27 10.03
C GLY A 113 5.42 13.47 9.10
N ALA A 114 6.42 13.43 8.22
CA ALA A 114 6.66 14.46 7.20
C ALA A 114 5.52 14.59 6.16
N LEU A 115 4.62 13.60 6.09
CA LEU A 115 3.42 13.63 5.25
C LEU A 115 2.24 14.36 5.92
N THR A 116 2.38 14.78 7.18
CA THR A 116 1.34 15.44 7.99
C THR A 116 0.02 14.65 8.05
N PRO A 117 0.05 13.37 8.46
CA PRO A 117 -1.15 12.55 8.50
C PRO A 117 -2.14 13.07 9.56
N ARG A 118 -3.38 13.30 9.14
CA ARG A 118 -4.53 13.55 10.03
C ARG A 118 -5.01 12.26 10.66
N VAL A 119 -5.04 11.19 9.86
CA VAL A 119 -5.41 9.83 10.28
C VAL A 119 -4.54 8.84 9.50
N ILE A 120 -4.10 7.78 10.18
CA ILE A 120 -3.39 6.65 9.57
C ILE A 120 -4.25 5.39 9.65
N TRP A 121 -4.48 4.71 8.53
CA TRP A 121 -5.14 3.42 8.44
C TRP A 121 -4.15 2.28 8.17
N VAL A 122 -4.11 1.29 9.03
CA VAL A 122 -3.26 0.09 8.88
C VAL A 122 -4.03 -1.19 9.18
N GLY A 123 -3.56 -2.32 8.66
CA GLY A 123 -4.05 -3.64 9.05
C GLY A 123 -3.56 -4.05 10.45
N ALA A 124 -4.29 -4.94 11.12
CA ALA A 124 -3.93 -5.42 12.47
C ALA A 124 -2.55 -6.12 12.55
N ASP A 125 -2.11 -6.72 11.44
CA ASP A 125 -0.81 -7.40 11.31
C ASP A 125 0.32 -6.48 10.84
N PHE A 126 0.07 -5.18 10.67
CA PHE A 126 1.07 -4.21 10.24
C PHE A 126 2.24 -4.15 11.22
N ARG A 127 3.47 -4.21 10.70
CA ARG A 127 4.70 -4.07 11.47
C ARG A 127 5.68 -3.20 10.72
N PHE A 128 6.46 -2.42 11.45
CA PHE A 128 7.47 -1.51 10.90
C PHE A 128 8.71 -1.46 11.80
N GLY A 129 9.73 -0.73 11.34
CA GLY A 129 11.02 -0.66 12.02
C GLY A 129 11.81 -1.96 11.95
N SER A 130 13.10 -1.83 12.26
CA SER A 130 14.05 -2.95 12.29
C SER A 130 13.55 -4.02 13.26
N CYS A 131 13.70 -5.27 12.85
CA CYS A 131 13.22 -6.44 13.59
C CYS A 131 11.71 -6.42 13.94
N LYS A 132 10.88 -5.66 13.19
CA LYS A 132 9.44 -5.51 13.46
C LYS A 132 9.17 -4.93 14.86
N SER A 133 10.03 -4.02 15.32
CA SER A 133 9.93 -3.37 16.63
C SER A 133 8.71 -2.45 16.78
N GLY A 134 8.15 -1.97 15.66
CA GLY A 134 6.95 -1.15 15.62
C GLY A 134 5.69 -1.93 15.24
N ASP A 135 4.58 -1.54 15.86
CA ASP A 135 3.23 -2.05 15.62
C ASP A 135 2.20 -0.90 15.65
N PRO A 136 0.90 -1.15 15.34
CA PRO A 136 -0.09 -0.09 15.33
C PRO A 136 -0.29 0.61 16.69
N LEU A 137 -0.01 -0.07 17.81
CA LEU A 137 -0.13 0.53 19.14
C LEU A 137 1.00 1.53 19.41
N LEU A 138 2.22 1.21 18.96
CA LEU A 138 3.31 2.18 18.96
C LEU A 138 2.96 3.39 18.09
N LEU A 139 2.44 3.15 16.89
CA LEU A 139 2.06 4.21 15.95
C LEU A 139 0.99 5.16 16.54
N ALA A 140 0.03 4.60 17.27
CA ALA A 140 -1.04 5.33 17.95
C ALA A 140 -0.55 6.30 19.05
N ARG A 141 0.71 6.17 19.50
CA ARG A 141 1.32 7.14 20.43
C ARG A 141 1.72 8.45 19.74
N TYR A 142 1.88 8.43 18.42
CA TYR A 142 2.35 9.58 17.62
C TYR A 142 1.26 10.18 16.74
N PHE A 143 0.30 9.35 16.27
CA PHE A 143 -0.72 9.76 15.29
C PHE A 143 -2.09 9.16 15.61
N ASP A 144 -3.18 9.79 15.16
CA ASP A 144 -4.51 9.16 15.15
C ASP A 144 -4.47 7.94 14.21
N THR A 145 -4.34 6.76 14.80
CA THR A 145 -4.14 5.50 14.09
C THR A 145 -5.39 4.63 14.22
N ARG A 146 -5.92 4.21 13.07
CA ARG A 146 -7.08 3.33 12.96
C ARG A 146 -6.65 1.98 12.40
N ILE A 147 -7.12 0.92 13.06
CA ILE A 147 -6.80 -0.45 12.69
C ILE A 147 -8.01 -1.03 11.98
N LEU A 148 -7.81 -1.50 10.75
CA LEU A 148 -8.81 -2.29 10.05
C LEU A 148 -8.63 -3.78 10.40
N PRO A 149 -9.69 -4.47 10.89
CA PRO A 149 -9.66 -5.91 11.06
C PRO A 149 -9.39 -6.64 9.75
N ALA A 150 -8.77 -7.82 9.85
CA ALA A 150 -8.50 -8.64 8.67
C ALA A 150 -9.81 -9.09 8.00
N VAL A 151 -9.90 -8.88 6.68
CA VAL A 151 -11.01 -9.38 5.87
C VAL A 151 -10.98 -10.90 5.84
N ARG A 152 -12.16 -11.51 5.99
CA ARG A 152 -12.38 -12.96 5.90
C ARG A 152 -13.17 -13.30 4.63
N CYS A 153 -12.87 -14.44 4.02
CA CYS A 153 -13.67 -14.97 2.93
C CYS A 153 -14.98 -15.59 3.47
N GLU A 154 -15.85 -16.06 2.58
CA GLU A 154 -17.14 -16.68 2.94
C GLU A 154 -16.98 -17.91 3.86
N ALA A 155 -15.87 -18.65 3.70
CA ALA A 155 -15.52 -19.76 4.60
C ALA A 155 -15.01 -19.31 5.99
N GLY A 156 -15.00 -18.00 6.28
CA GLY A 156 -14.57 -17.43 7.56
C GLY A 156 -13.05 -17.32 7.72
N GLU A 157 -12.26 -17.68 6.73
CA GLU A 157 -10.80 -17.67 6.79
C GLU A 157 -10.21 -16.32 6.35
N ILE A 158 -9.09 -15.92 6.96
CA ILE A 158 -8.43 -14.65 6.64
C ILE A 158 -7.95 -14.62 5.18
N VAL A 159 -8.17 -13.49 4.51
CA VAL A 159 -7.60 -13.16 3.21
C VAL A 159 -6.24 -12.50 3.41
N SER A 160 -5.16 -13.11 2.93
CA SER A 160 -3.80 -12.56 3.04
C SER A 160 -2.89 -12.98 1.87
N SER A 161 -1.86 -12.18 1.57
CA SER A 161 -0.85 -12.55 0.57
C SER A 161 -0.14 -13.87 0.89
N SER A 162 0.02 -14.22 2.16
CA SER A 162 0.62 -15.52 2.55
C SER A 162 -0.26 -16.69 2.13
N ARG A 163 -1.56 -16.58 2.35
CA ARG A 163 -2.52 -17.61 1.95
C ARG A 163 -2.63 -17.71 0.42
N ILE A 164 -2.65 -16.57 -0.27
CA ILE A 164 -2.67 -16.56 -1.75
C ILE A 164 -1.44 -17.27 -2.32
N ARG A 165 -0.24 -16.99 -1.79
CA ARG A 165 0.99 -17.70 -2.20
C ARG A 165 0.91 -19.21 -1.94
N ALA A 166 0.35 -19.63 -0.80
CA ALA A 166 0.17 -21.04 -0.49
C ALA A 166 -0.77 -21.73 -1.49
N LEU A 167 -1.92 -21.13 -1.76
CA LEU A 167 -2.87 -21.65 -2.77
C LEU A 167 -2.24 -21.74 -4.16
N MET A 168 -1.47 -20.72 -4.58
CA MET A 168 -0.74 -20.76 -5.85
C MET A 168 0.30 -21.89 -5.89
N ALA A 169 1.04 -22.11 -4.80
CA ALA A 169 2.02 -23.20 -4.71
C ALA A 169 1.36 -24.59 -4.75
N GLU A 170 0.12 -24.71 -4.27
CA GLU A 170 -0.71 -25.92 -4.35
C GLU A 170 -1.41 -26.09 -5.71
N GLY A 171 -1.23 -25.18 -6.67
CA GLY A 171 -1.92 -25.21 -7.96
C GLY A 171 -3.40 -24.80 -7.91
N ARG A 172 -3.87 -24.24 -6.79
CA ARG A 172 -5.26 -23.83 -6.54
C ARG A 172 -5.49 -22.38 -7.00
N SER A 173 -5.24 -22.12 -8.28
CA SER A 173 -5.26 -20.78 -8.87
C SER A 173 -6.63 -20.08 -8.79
N VAL A 174 -7.72 -20.82 -8.99
CA VAL A 174 -9.09 -20.28 -8.90
C VAL A 174 -9.39 -19.72 -7.50
N GLU A 175 -8.98 -20.45 -6.46
CA GLU A 175 -9.18 -19.99 -5.08
C GLU A 175 -8.30 -18.77 -4.76
N ALA A 176 -7.06 -18.78 -5.24
CA ALA A 176 -6.18 -17.62 -5.13
C ALA A 176 -6.80 -16.38 -5.80
N GLU A 177 -7.39 -16.53 -6.99
CA GLU A 177 -8.03 -15.46 -7.74
C GLU A 177 -9.26 -14.88 -7.01
N ILE A 178 -10.09 -15.73 -6.40
CA ILE A 178 -11.23 -15.32 -5.56
C ILE A 178 -10.75 -14.46 -4.37
N LEU A 179 -9.64 -14.84 -3.73
CA LEU A 179 -9.06 -14.09 -2.62
C LEU A 179 -8.43 -12.78 -3.08
N GLU A 180 -7.82 -12.77 -4.27
CA GLU A 180 -7.31 -11.55 -4.91
C GLU A 180 -8.44 -10.56 -5.22
N GLY A 181 -9.56 -11.03 -5.77
CA GLY A 181 -10.74 -10.21 -6.03
C GLY A 181 -10.59 -9.24 -7.22
N TRP A 182 -9.79 -9.61 -8.22
CA TRP A 182 -9.59 -8.82 -9.44
C TRP A 182 -10.31 -9.36 -10.68
N SER A 183 -10.96 -10.53 -10.60
CA SER A 183 -11.73 -11.11 -11.70
C SER A 183 -12.78 -10.14 -12.23
N GLY A 184 -12.83 -9.96 -13.56
CA GLY A 184 -13.78 -9.05 -14.21
C GLY A 184 -13.43 -7.56 -14.14
N ARG A 185 -12.29 -7.18 -13.53
CA ARG A 185 -11.78 -5.79 -13.55
C ARG A 185 -10.66 -5.67 -14.58
N SER A 186 -10.90 -4.92 -15.65
CA SER A 186 -9.84 -4.53 -16.58
C SER A 186 -9.05 -3.34 -16.01
N TYR A 187 -7.71 -3.41 -16.05
CA TYR A 187 -6.84 -2.27 -15.79
C TYR A 187 -5.81 -2.13 -16.91
N ALA A 188 -5.53 -0.88 -17.30
CA ALA A 188 -4.40 -0.59 -18.16
C ALA A 188 -3.12 -0.74 -17.32
N ARG A 189 -2.14 -1.51 -17.82
CA ARG A 189 -0.82 -1.59 -17.19
C ARG A 189 -0.20 -0.20 -17.24
N ALA A 190 0.13 0.38 -16.07
CA ALA A 190 0.72 1.71 -16.01
C ALA A 190 2.07 1.71 -16.75
N VAL A 191 2.13 2.34 -17.91
CA VAL A 191 3.36 2.51 -18.67
C VAL A 191 4.07 3.73 -18.08
N HIS A 192 5.14 3.51 -17.31
CA HIS A 192 6.03 4.61 -16.94
C HIS A 192 6.85 5.03 -18.18
N ALA A 193 6.67 6.26 -18.64
CA ALA A 193 7.65 6.95 -19.46
C ALA A 193 7.90 8.36 -18.88
N SER A 194 9.08 8.55 -18.31
CA SER A 194 9.77 9.84 -18.32
C SER A 194 11.27 9.57 -18.36
N GLY A 195 11.74 9.20 -19.55
CA GLY A 195 13.13 9.37 -19.93
C GLY A 195 13.35 10.83 -20.34
N GLY A 196 14.42 11.43 -19.85
CA GLY A 196 14.86 12.77 -20.21
C GLY A 196 16.37 12.85 -20.10
N SER A 197 17.08 12.18 -21.01
CA SER A 197 18.49 12.40 -21.24
C SER A 197 18.67 13.73 -21.95
N HIS A 198 19.42 14.66 -21.36
CA HIS A 198 20.17 15.65 -22.11
C HIS A 198 21.63 15.59 -21.67
N VAL A 199 22.40 14.85 -22.46
CA VAL A 199 23.82 15.09 -22.68
C VAL A 199 23.89 16.27 -23.65
N THR A 200 24.55 17.34 -23.25
CA THR A 200 25.09 18.34 -24.17
C THR A 200 26.47 18.77 -23.68
N ALA A 201 27.45 18.52 -24.56
CA ALA A 201 28.84 18.98 -24.62
C ALA A 201 29.78 18.55 -23.48
#